data_AF-X0VRL4-F1
#
_entry.id   AF-X0VRL4-F1
#
_cell.length_a   1.000
_cell.length_b   1.000
_cell.length_c   1.000
_cell.angle_alpha   90.00
_cell.angle_beta   90.00
_cell.angle_gamma   90.00
#
_symmetry.space_group_name_H-M   'P 1'
#
loop_
_entity.id
_entity.type
_entity.pdbx_description
1 polymer ?
#
loop_
_entity_poly.entity_id
_entity_poly.type
_entity_poly.pdbx_seq_one_letter_code
_entity_poly.pdbx_strand_id
1 'polypeptide(L)'
;QYYAVFDDETFILGPTPDIAYGAELHYFFYPESITVAATGTSWLGDNYPTALLYGALLEAATYLKSDAETLNNYTNRYQEAMNELVGLGEGKNTRDAYRSGQARIPVKGRGRV
;
A
#
# COMPACT_ATOMS: atom_id res chain seq x y z
N GLN A 1 -12.77 28.84 -17.58
CA GLN A 1 -11.52 28.14 -17.23
C GLN A 1 -11.67 27.69 -15.78
N TYR A 2 -11.67 26.39 -15.54
CA TYR A 2 -11.75 25.83 -14.18
C TYR A 2 -10.32 25.68 -13.66
N TYR A 3 -10.08 26.06 -12.42
CA TYR A 3 -8.78 25.85 -11.77
C TYR A 3 -8.99 25.16 -10.43
N ALA A 4 -8.10 24.25 -10.10
CA ALA A 4 -8.01 23.61 -8.80
C ALA A 4 -6.62 23.87 -8.25
N VAL A 5 -6.55 24.32 -7.01
CA VAL A 5 -5.30 24.47 -6.26
C VAL A 5 -5.24 23.33 -5.26
N PHE A 6 -4.13 22.62 -5.27
CA PHE A 6 -3.90 21.44 -4.42
C PHE A 6 -2.75 21.74 -3.47
N ASP A 7 -2.97 21.48 -2.19
CA ASP A 7 -1.94 21.42 -1.16
C ASP A 7 -2.22 20.17 -0.28
N ASP A 8 -1.30 19.81 0.62
CA ASP A 8 -1.40 18.61 1.46
C ASP A 8 -2.52 18.65 2.51
N GLU A 9 -3.08 19.82 2.77
CA GLU A 9 -4.10 20.12 3.77
C GLU A 9 -5.43 20.56 3.16
N THR A 10 -5.41 21.16 1.96
CA THR A 10 -6.59 21.78 1.37
C THR A 10 -6.86 21.42 -0.10
N PHE A 11 -8.13 21.14 -0.38
CA PHE A 11 -8.66 20.96 -1.74
C PHE A 11 -9.69 22.06 -2.02
N ILE A 12 -9.36 22.98 -2.93
CA ILE A 12 -10.26 24.07 -3.33
C ILE A 12 -10.61 23.93 -4.80
N LEU A 13 -11.92 23.74 -5.05
CA LEU A 13 -12.50 23.73 -6.39
C LEU A 13 -13.22 25.06 -6.64
N GLY A 14 -12.82 25.76 -7.71
CA GLY A 14 -13.45 27.02 -8.10
C GLY A 14 -13.55 27.19 -9.61
N PRO A 15 -14.57 27.91 -10.12
CA PRO A 15 -15.70 28.56 -9.43
C PRO A 15 -16.79 27.60 -8.89
N THR A 16 -17.69 28.10 -8.04
CA THR A 16 -18.82 27.34 -7.48
C THR A 16 -19.58 26.63 -8.61
N PRO A 17 -19.77 25.30 -8.53
CA PRO A 17 -20.48 24.55 -9.55
C PRO A 17 -21.88 25.12 -9.79
N ASP A 18 -22.26 25.35 -11.05
CA ASP A 18 -23.62 25.75 -11.46
C ASP A 18 -24.58 24.54 -11.46
N ILE A 19 -24.04 23.33 -11.64
CA ILE A 19 -24.75 22.04 -11.55
C ILE A 19 -23.92 21.01 -10.76
N ALA A 20 -24.53 19.86 -10.44
CA ALA A 20 -23.84 18.75 -9.81
C ALA A 20 -22.89 18.06 -10.81
N TYR A 21 -21.58 18.24 -10.64
CA TYR A 21 -20.55 17.51 -11.37
C TYR A 21 -20.04 16.33 -10.54
N GLY A 22 -19.88 15.17 -11.18
CA GLY A 22 -19.08 14.09 -10.60
C GLY A 22 -17.61 14.45 -10.65
N ALA A 23 -16.91 14.40 -9.52
CA ALA A 23 -15.47 14.62 -9.43
C ALA A 23 -14.83 13.45 -8.66
N GLU A 24 -13.63 13.07 -9.09
CA GLU A 24 -12.81 12.02 -8.47
C GLU A 24 -11.44 12.62 -8.13
N LEU A 25 -10.97 12.41 -6.90
CA LEU A 25 -9.68 12.90 -6.42
C LEU A 25 -8.78 11.70 -6.11
N HIS A 26 -7.66 11.60 -6.83
CA HIS A 26 -6.60 10.63 -6.54
C HIS A 26 -5.46 11.34 -5.81
N TYR A 27 -5.31 11.06 -4.52
CA TYR A 27 -4.23 11.60 -3.69
C TYR A 27 -3.21 10.51 -3.39
N PHE A 28 -1.97 10.75 -3.82
CA PHE A 28 -0.83 9.89 -3.51
C PHE A 28 0.06 10.62 -2.52
N PHE A 29 0.23 10.04 -1.33
CA PHE A 29 1.18 10.56 -0.34
C PHE A 29 2.18 9.47 0.02
N TYR A 30 3.37 9.92 0.41
CA TYR A 30 4.35 9.04 1.00
C TYR A 30 4.03 8.91 2.49
N PRO A 31 3.74 7.70 2.99
CA PRO A 31 3.45 7.52 4.40
C PRO A 31 4.66 7.88 5.27
N GLU A 32 4.39 8.43 6.44
CA GLU A 32 5.43 8.75 7.42
C GLU A 32 6.22 7.49 7.81
N SER A 33 7.54 7.63 7.94
CA SER A 33 8.40 6.53 8.36
C SER A 33 8.09 6.10 9.79
N ILE A 34 8.20 4.80 10.07
CA ILE A 34 8.05 4.25 11.43
C ILE A 34 9.03 4.86 12.44
N THR A 35 10.17 5.37 11.97
CA THR A 35 11.19 6.02 12.82
C THR A 35 10.86 7.48 13.14
N VAL A 36 9.90 8.08 12.44
CA VAL A 36 9.51 9.49 12.56
C VAL A 36 8.13 9.61 13.19
N ALA A 37 7.24 8.65 12.92
CA ALA A 37 5.88 8.62 13.45
C ALA A 37 5.87 8.69 14.98
N ALA A 38 5.24 9.74 15.51
CA ALA A 38 5.15 9.96 16.97
C ALA A 38 4.42 8.83 17.71
N THR A 39 3.55 8.09 17.02
CA THR A 39 2.84 6.92 17.54
C THR A 39 3.69 5.64 17.52
N GLY A 40 4.83 5.64 16.82
CA GLY A 40 5.65 4.46 16.57
C GLY A 40 5.02 3.44 15.61
N THR A 41 3.88 3.78 14.99
CA THR A 41 3.18 2.93 14.02
C THR A 41 3.20 3.60 12.65
N SER A 42 3.39 2.81 11.61
CA SER A 42 3.26 3.26 10.22
C SER A 42 2.04 2.59 9.58
N TRP A 43 1.59 3.09 8.43
CA TRP A 43 0.54 2.43 7.66
C TRP A 43 0.85 0.95 7.42
N LEU A 44 2.13 0.62 7.17
CA LEU A 44 2.59 -0.74 7.00
C LEU A 44 2.51 -1.56 8.31
N GLY A 45 2.76 -0.92 9.45
CA GLY A 45 2.57 -1.53 10.78
C GLY A 45 1.11 -1.88 11.06
N ASP A 46 0.18 -0.98 10.74
CA ASP A 46 -1.24 -1.17 11.04
C ASP A 46 -1.95 -2.11 10.05
N ASN A 47 -1.58 -2.04 8.77
CA ASN A 47 -2.26 -2.79 7.71
C ASN A 47 -1.56 -4.09 7.34
N TYR A 48 -0.24 -4.18 7.53
CA TYR A 48 0.54 -5.30 7.05
C TYR A 48 1.79 -5.62 7.90
N PRO A 49 1.61 -5.92 9.20
CA PRO A 49 2.70 -6.13 10.14
C PRO A 49 3.60 -7.34 9.78
N THR A 50 3.09 -8.29 9.00
CA THR A 50 3.83 -9.49 8.58
C THR A 50 5.01 -9.16 7.66
N ALA A 51 4.87 -8.21 6.72
CA ALA A 51 6.00 -7.80 5.88
C ALA A 51 7.10 -7.12 6.71
N LEU A 52 6.72 -6.28 7.67
CA LEU A 52 7.67 -5.65 8.59
C LEU A 52 8.40 -6.68 9.45
N LEU A 53 7.67 -7.66 9.99
CA LEU A 53 8.24 -8.71 10.82
C LEU A 53 9.27 -9.54 10.04
N TYR A 54 8.90 -10.06 8.86
CA TYR A 54 9.82 -10.89 8.08
C TYR A 54 10.99 -10.10 7.50
N GLY A 55 10.78 -8.82 7.15
CA GLY A 55 11.88 -7.92 6.77
C GLY A 55 12.87 -7.71 7.92
N ALA A 56 12.37 -7.45 9.14
CA ALA A 56 13.22 -7.30 10.32
C ALA A 56 13.99 -8.59 10.66
N LEU A 57 13.34 -9.75 10.54
CA LEU A 57 13.97 -11.05 10.78
C LEU A 57 15.04 -11.38 9.74
N LEU A 58 14.83 -11.01 8.47
CA LEU A 58 15.81 -11.19 7.39
C LEU A 58 17.08 -10.36 7.64
N GLU A 59 16.92 -9.09 8.01
CA GLU A 59 18.04 -8.21 8.35
C GLU A 59 18.77 -8.72 9.61
N ALA A 60 18.01 -9.13 10.64
CA ALA A 60 18.59 -9.71 11.85
C ALA A 60 19.36 -11.01 11.57
N ALA A 61 18.81 -11.89 10.73
CA ALA A 61 19.45 -13.14 10.30
C ALA A 61 20.76 -12.88 9.56
N THR A 62 20.78 -11.88 8.69
CA THR A 62 21.98 -11.45 7.95
C THR A 62 23.03 -10.89 8.91
N TYR A 63 22.63 -10.05 9.86
CA TYR A 63 23.52 -9.49 10.87
C TYR A 63 24.12 -10.57 11.79
N LEU A 64 23.29 -11.53 12.23
CA LEU A 64 23.70 -12.62 13.11
C LEU A 64 24.46 -13.74 12.38
N LYS A 65 24.57 -13.67 11.05
CA LYS A 65 25.15 -14.73 10.21
C LYS A 65 24.51 -16.09 10.48
N SER A 66 23.17 -16.11 10.49
CA SER A 66 22.42 -17.35 10.62
C SER A 66 22.76 -18.32 9.49
N ASP A 67 22.41 -19.59 9.70
CA ASP A 67 22.54 -20.62 8.68
C ASP A 67 21.74 -20.28 7.40
N ALA A 68 22.19 -20.85 6.28
CA ALA A 68 21.61 -20.59 4.98
C ALA A 68 20.16 -21.08 4.86
N GLU A 69 19.78 -22.14 5.59
CA GLU A 69 18.41 -22.65 5.58
C GLU A 69 17.44 -21.65 6.23
N THR A 70 17.80 -21.11 7.39
CA THR A 70 17.05 -20.06 8.08
C THR A 70 16.93 -18.79 7.23
N LEU A 71 18.03 -18.34 6.61
CA LEU A 71 18.01 -17.16 5.75
C LEU A 71 17.09 -17.35 4.53
N ASN A 72 17.13 -18.54 3.91
CA ASN A 72 16.24 -18.90 2.81
C ASN A 72 14.78 -18.97 3.27
N ASN A 73 14.50 -19.50 4.46
CA ASN A 73 13.15 -19.55 5.03
C ASN A 73 12.58 -18.13 5.18
N TYR A 74 13.32 -17.23 5.82
CA TYR A 74 12.89 -15.84 6.01
C TYR A 74 12.76 -15.09 4.69
N THR A 75 13.64 -15.32 3.72
CA THR A 75 13.52 -14.76 2.37
C THR A 75 12.21 -15.18 1.72
N ASN A 76 11.88 -16.48 1.76
CA ASN A 76 10.63 -16.99 1.19
C ASN A 76 9.41 -16.39 1.89
N ARG A 77 9.42 -16.32 3.22
CA ARG A 77 8.33 -15.70 4.01
C ARG A 77 8.16 -14.21 3.72
N TYR A 78 9.27 -13.49 3.56
CA TYR A 78 9.24 -12.10 3.17
C TYR A 78 8.66 -11.91 1.77
N GLN A 79 9.03 -12.76 0.80
CA GLN A 79 8.46 -12.73 -0.55
C GLN A 79 6.96 -13.05 -0.57
N GLU A 80 6.50 -14.05 0.19
CA GLU A 80 5.07 -14.33 0.38
C GLU A 80 4.33 -13.11 0.91
N ALA A 81 4.85 -12.50 1.99
CA ALA A 81 4.28 -11.31 2.60
C ALA A 81 4.25 -10.13 1.62
N MET A 82 5.30 -9.92 0.83
CA MET A 82 5.36 -8.85 -0.16
C MET A 82 4.37 -9.07 -1.31
N ASN A 83 4.20 -10.31 -1.78
CA ASN A 83 3.22 -10.63 -2.82
C ASN A 83 1.78 -10.36 -2.35
N GLU A 84 1.47 -10.68 -1.10
CA GLU A 84 0.18 -10.36 -0.49
C GLU A 84 -0.03 -8.85 -0.30
N LEU A 85 1.02 -8.10 0.10
CA LEU A 85 0.99 -6.64 0.18
C LEU A 85 0.70 -6.02 -1.19
N VAL A 86 1.42 -6.45 -2.22
CA VAL A 86 1.21 -6.00 -3.62
C VAL A 86 -0.20 -6.34 -4.06
N GLY A 87 -0.69 -7.55 -3.76
CA GLY A 87 -2.07 -7.94 -4.02
C GLY A 87 -3.11 -7.05 -3.32
N LEU A 88 -2.85 -6.58 -2.11
CA LEU A 88 -3.72 -5.65 -1.38
C LEU A 88 -3.69 -4.24 -1.98
N GLY A 89 -2.51 -3.76 -2.37
CA GLY A 89 -2.33 -2.45 -3.01
C GLY A 89 -2.91 -2.39 -4.43
N GLU A 90 -2.52 -3.33 -5.28
CA GLU A 90 -2.98 -3.39 -6.68
C GLU A 90 -4.42 -3.88 -6.79
N GLY A 91 -4.85 -4.80 -5.92
CA GLY A 91 -6.22 -5.33 -5.91
C GLY A 91 -7.28 -4.32 -5.45
N LYS A 92 -6.91 -3.37 -4.58
CA LYS A 92 -7.78 -2.22 -4.27
C LYS A 92 -7.81 -1.20 -5.42
N ASN A 93 -6.63 -0.81 -5.92
CA ASN A 93 -6.53 0.27 -6.90
C ASN A 93 -7.09 -0.09 -8.29
N THR A 94 -6.95 -1.34 -8.75
CA THR A 94 -7.47 -1.77 -10.06
C THR A 94 -8.98 -2.02 -10.09
N ARG A 95 -9.64 -2.15 -8.93
CA ARG A 95 -11.10 -2.34 -8.84
C ARG A 95 -11.86 -1.03 -8.74
N ASP A 96 -11.22 0.02 -8.24
CA ASP A 96 -11.81 1.36 -8.06
C ASP A 96 -11.60 2.28 -9.27
N ALA A 97 -10.66 1.94 -10.16
CA ALA A 97 -10.45 2.70 -11.39
C ALA A 97 -11.69 2.65 -12.31
N TYR A 98 -12.36 3.79 -12.49
CA TYR A 98 -13.53 3.96 -13.36
C TYR A 98 -13.26 3.59 -14.83
N ARG A 99 -11.98 3.56 -15.24
CA ARG A 99 -11.55 3.26 -16.61
C ARG A 99 -11.31 1.75 -16.79
N SER A 100 -12.24 1.06 -17.44
CA SER A 100 -12.08 -0.35 -17.80
C SER A 100 -10.92 -0.53 -18.80
N GLY A 101 -9.83 -1.15 -18.37
CA GLY A 101 -8.67 -1.44 -19.23
C GLY A 101 -7.40 -1.90 -18.50
N GLN A 102 -7.28 -1.69 -17.18
CA GLN A 102 -6.17 -2.23 -16.40
C GLN A 102 -6.33 -3.72 -16.12
N ALA A 103 -5.23 -4.46 -16.21
CA ALA A 103 -5.17 -5.88 -15.90
C ALA A 103 -5.58 -6.09 -14.43
N ARG A 104 -6.73 -6.74 -14.23
CA ARG A 104 -7.23 -7.10 -12.90
C ARG A 104 -6.45 -8.33 -12.44
N ILE A 105 -5.67 -8.17 -11.37
CA ILE A 105 -4.99 -9.31 -10.78
C ILE A 105 -6.04 -10.11 -9.98
N PRO A 106 -6.28 -11.39 -10.32
CA PRO A 106 -7.21 -12.21 -9.57
C PRO A 106 -6.70 -12.38 -8.14
N VAL A 107 -7.44 -11.88 -7.16
CA VAL A 107 -7.19 -12.16 -5.74
C VAL A 107 -7.43 -13.64 -5.52
N LYS A 108 -6.39 -14.39 -5.12
CA LYS A 108 -6.52 -15.80 -4.75
C LYS A 108 -7.22 -15.91 -3.39
N GLY A 109 -8.54 -15.77 -3.40
CA GLY A 109 -9.41 -15.86 -2.24
C GLY A 109 -10.41 -17.00 -2.38
N ARG A 110 -10.07 -18.14 -1.75
CA ARG A 110 -10.94 -19.24 -1.28
C ARG A 110 -12.24 -19.47 -2.07
N GLY A 111 -12.18 -20.43 -3.01
CA GLY A 111 -13.37 -21.05 -3.57
C GLY A 111 -14.32 -21.48 -2.45
N ARG A 112 -15.53 -20.93 -2.49
CA ARG A 112 -16.65 -21.46 -1.73
C ARG A 112 -17.56 -22.14 -2.73
N VAL A 113 -17.85 -23.40 -2.39
CA VAL A 113 -18.84 -24.32 -2.96
C VAL A 113 -20.12 -23.60 -3.37
#